data_AF-A0A662W8G6-F1
#
_entry.id   AF-A0A662W8G6-F1
#
_cell.length_a   1.000
_cell.length_b   1.000
_cell.length_c   1.000
_cell.angle_alpha   90.00
_cell.angle_beta   90.00
_cell.angle_gamma   90.00
#
_symmetry.space_group_name_H-M   'P 1'
#
loop_
_entity.id
_entity.type
_entity.pdbx_description
1 polymer ?
#
loop_
_entity_poly.entity_id
_entity_poly.type
_entity_poly.pdbx_seq_one_letter_code
_entity_poly.pdbx_strand_id
1 'polypeptide(L)'
;MKRSSLHDHFFVIKKIYKQLRNSAIKKATNSNDEAERIAFQHLANLLDEEIMNLELSYFIKKMGINVAITDIDNVIIKNNQVKALFELKHRNEDYKRVVMVNARQYMTHKRICKLTGNIVPFYYIFKIEDPSYYKCWWRILELDPFRKVNFVELGKNGSRDKYAVFELDDSILMNELEFTSWLREIL
;
A
#
# COMPACT_ATOMS: atom_id res chain seq x y z
N MET A 1 -10.24 16.44 -28.39
CA MET A 1 -10.50 15.83 -27.06
C MET A 1 -9.28 16.04 -26.16
N LYS A 2 -9.37 16.95 -25.17
CA LYS A 2 -8.27 17.27 -24.23
C LYS A 2 -8.05 16.11 -23.24
N ARG A 3 -7.24 15.12 -23.62
CA ARG A 3 -6.78 14.04 -22.71
C ARG A 3 -5.52 14.39 -21.91
N SER A 4 -4.93 15.58 -22.10
CA SER A 4 -3.60 15.88 -21.55
C SER A 4 -3.58 16.36 -20.08
N SER A 5 -4.61 17.05 -19.56
CA SER A 5 -4.47 17.74 -18.26
C SER A 5 -4.32 16.82 -17.04
N LEU A 6 -5.05 15.71 -16.96
CA LEU A 6 -4.97 14.82 -15.78
C LEU A 6 -3.64 14.05 -15.72
N HIS A 7 -3.16 13.58 -16.86
CA HIS A 7 -1.87 12.90 -16.95
C HIS A 7 -0.75 13.86 -16.53
N ASP A 8 -0.72 15.05 -17.12
CA ASP A 8 0.30 16.05 -16.84
C ASP A 8 0.27 16.48 -15.36
N HIS A 9 -0.90 16.77 -14.79
CA HIS A 9 -1.02 17.12 -13.37
C HIS A 9 -0.56 16.00 -12.44
N PHE A 10 -0.91 14.75 -12.73
CA PHE A 10 -0.46 13.60 -11.95
C PHE A 10 1.07 13.51 -11.89
N PHE A 11 1.75 13.60 -13.05
CA PHE A 11 3.21 13.53 -13.09
C PHE A 11 3.88 14.72 -12.40
N VAL A 12 3.29 15.92 -12.49
CA VAL A 12 3.78 17.10 -11.78
C VAL A 12 3.67 16.91 -10.26
N ILE A 13 2.49 16.55 -9.74
CA ILE A 13 2.29 16.34 -8.30
C ILE A 13 3.19 15.22 -7.78
N LYS A 14 3.22 14.08 -8.49
CA LYS A 14 4.10 12.96 -8.16
C LYS A 14 5.58 13.37 -8.10
N LYS A 15 6.02 14.20 -9.05
CA LYS A 15 7.39 14.73 -9.06
C LYS A 15 7.67 15.59 -7.83
N ILE A 16 6.73 16.46 -7.45
CA ILE A 16 6.85 17.30 -6.24
C ILE A 16 6.97 16.41 -4.99
N TYR A 17 6.10 15.41 -4.83
CA TYR A 17 6.15 14.51 -3.69
C TYR A 17 7.48 13.73 -3.63
N LYS A 18 7.97 13.24 -4.78
CA LYS A 18 9.28 12.60 -4.86
C LYS A 18 10.43 13.53 -4.46
N GLN A 19 10.37 14.81 -4.84
CA GLN A 19 11.38 15.80 -4.43
C GLN A 19 11.33 16.08 -2.93
N LEU A 20 10.14 16.22 -2.34
CA LEU A 20 9.96 16.39 -0.90
C LEU A 20 10.47 15.17 -0.13
N ARG A 21 10.13 13.97 -0.59
CA ARG A 21 10.55 12.69 -0.01
C ARG A 21 12.08 12.54 -0.02
N ASN A 22 12.72 12.81 -1.15
CA ASN A 22 14.18 12.76 -1.25
C ASN A 22 14.85 13.82 -0.37
N SER A 23 14.24 14.99 -0.21
CA SER A 23 14.73 16.04 0.69
C SER A 23 14.63 15.63 2.16
N ALA A 24 13.51 14.98 2.56
CA ALA A 24 13.33 14.43 3.89
C ALA A 24 14.36 13.34 4.20
N ILE A 25 14.57 12.39 3.28
CA ILE A 25 15.61 11.35 3.42
C ILE A 25 16.99 11.98 3.59
N LYS A 26 17.35 12.95 2.74
CA LYS A 26 18.65 13.63 2.84
C LYS A 26 18.84 14.32 4.20
N LYS A 27 17.78 14.96 4.72
CA LYS A 27 17.83 15.56 6.06
C LYS A 27 17.97 14.51 7.16
N ALA A 28 17.24 13.40 7.08
CA ALA A 28 17.34 12.30 8.03
C ALA A 28 18.76 11.71 8.05
N THR A 29 19.37 11.48 6.88
CA THR A 29 20.74 10.95 6.77
C THR A 29 21.80 11.88 7.33
N ASN A 30 21.60 13.20 7.18
CA ASN A 30 22.60 14.21 7.56
C ASN A 30 22.42 14.78 8.97
N SER A 31 21.33 14.48 9.66
CA SER A 31 21.11 14.98 11.02
C SER A 31 21.90 14.15 12.04
N ASN A 32 22.56 14.86 12.96
CA ASN A 32 23.19 14.26 14.14
C ASN A 32 22.23 14.15 15.32
N ASP A 33 21.04 14.75 15.23
CA ASP A 33 20.00 14.66 16.25
C ASP A 33 19.06 13.48 15.96
N GLU A 34 18.91 12.59 16.95
CA GLU A 34 18.15 11.36 16.78
C GLU A 34 16.66 11.61 16.60
N ALA A 35 16.10 12.60 17.31
CA ALA A 35 14.68 12.92 17.20
C ALA A 35 14.36 13.51 15.82
N GLU A 36 15.21 14.40 15.31
CA GLU A 36 15.11 14.98 13.96
C GLU A 36 15.23 13.90 12.88
N ARG A 37 16.17 12.97 13.02
CA ARG A 37 16.31 11.82 12.11
C ARG A 37 15.04 10.98 12.06
N ILE A 38 14.47 10.63 13.22
CA ILE A 38 13.23 9.85 13.31
C ILE A 38 12.07 10.63 12.67
N ALA A 39 11.95 11.92 12.93
CA ALA A 39 10.90 12.77 12.39
C ALA A 39 10.96 12.86 10.87
N PHE A 40 12.14 13.08 10.28
CA PHE A 40 12.28 13.13 8.82
C PHE A 40 12.12 11.76 8.15
N GLN A 41 12.55 10.68 8.81
CA GLN A 41 12.28 9.33 8.30
C GLN A 41 10.77 9.05 8.30
N HIS A 42 10.05 9.45 9.35
CA HIS A 42 8.60 9.34 9.40
C HIS A 42 7.93 10.15 8.28
N LEU A 43 8.35 11.40 8.06
CA LEU A 43 7.86 12.22 6.94
C LEU A 43 8.11 11.58 5.57
N ALA A 44 9.30 11.00 5.36
CA ALA A 44 9.61 10.30 4.12
C ALA A 44 8.68 9.12 3.89
N ASN A 45 8.39 8.33 4.93
CA ASN A 45 7.47 7.20 4.86
C ASN A 45 6.03 7.66 4.54
N LEU A 46 5.55 8.74 5.18
CA LEU A 46 4.23 9.32 4.87
C LEU A 46 4.14 9.77 3.40
N LEU A 47 5.20 10.39 2.86
CA LEU A 47 5.23 10.80 1.46
C LEU A 47 5.24 9.61 0.49
N ASP A 48 5.88 8.49 0.86
CA ASP A 48 5.81 7.25 0.06
C ASP A 48 4.40 6.67 0.02
N GLU A 49 3.67 6.70 1.14
CA GLU A 49 2.25 6.31 1.21
C GLU A 49 1.38 7.21 0.31
N GLU A 50 1.55 8.53 0.39
CA GLU A 50 0.82 9.49 -0.43
C GLU A 50 1.10 9.35 -1.93
N ILE A 51 2.35 9.10 -2.33
CA ILE A 51 2.70 8.82 -3.74
C ILE A 51 1.97 7.58 -4.24
N MET A 52 1.89 6.52 -3.42
CA MET A 52 1.24 5.27 -3.77
C MET A 52 -0.29 5.44 -3.88
N ASN A 53 -0.91 6.17 -2.95
CA ASN A 53 -2.32 6.54 -3.02
C ASN A 53 -2.65 7.34 -4.29
N LEU A 54 -1.78 8.30 -4.65
CA LEU A 54 -1.91 9.07 -5.88
C LEU A 54 -1.79 8.19 -7.13
N GLU A 55 -0.84 7.26 -7.16
CA GLU A 55 -0.66 6.28 -8.25
C GLU A 55 -1.90 5.39 -8.42
N LEU A 56 -2.41 4.82 -7.34
CA LEU A 56 -3.62 4.00 -7.37
C LEU A 56 -4.82 4.82 -7.88
N SER A 57 -5.04 6.00 -7.30
CA SER A 57 -6.12 6.91 -7.70
C SER A 57 -6.05 7.24 -9.18
N TYR A 58 -4.84 7.43 -9.72
CA TYR A 58 -4.62 7.67 -11.13
C TYR A 58 -4.98 6.45 -12.00
N PHE A 59 -4.57 5.25 -11.62
CA PHE A 59 -4.92 4.01 -12.33
C PHE A 59 -6.44 3.79 -12.34
N ILE A 60 -7.10 3.97 -11.20
CA ILE A 60 -8.54 3.73 -11.09
C ILE A 60 -9.34 4.81 -11.83
N LYS A 61 -8.94 6.08 -11.76
CA LYS A 61 -9.61 7.17 -12.50
C LYS A 61 -9.52 6.99 -14.02
N LYS A 62 -8.42 6.43 -14.53
CA LYS A 62 -8.30 6.02 -15.95
C LYS A 62 -9.34 4.98 -16.36
N MET A 63 -9.85 4.20 -15.42
CA MET A 63 -10.89 3.19 -15.63
C MET A 63 -12.31 3.75 -15.46
N GLY A 64 -12.47 5.04 -15.10
CA GLY A 64 -13.78 5.66 -14.90
C GLY A 64 -14.49 5.27 -13.60
N ILE A 65 -13.73 4.81 -12.60
CA ILE A 65 -14.25 4.32 -11.32
C ILE A 65 -13.97 5.38 -10.23
N ASN A 66 -14.90 5.53 -9.29
CA ASN A 66 -14.75 6.44 -8.15
C ASN A 66 -14.03 5.73 -6.99
N VAL A 67 -13.12 6.45 -6.34
CA VAL A 67 -12.36 5.94 -5.18
C VAL A 67 -12.68 6.82 -3.98
N ALA A 68 -12.95 6.20 -2.84
CA ALA A 68 -12.99 6.88 -1.55
C ALA A 68 -11.77 6.44 -0.72
N ILE A 69 -11.00 7.39 -0.23
CA ILE A 69 -9.87 7.15 0.69
C ILE A 69 -10.42 7.20 2.11
N THR A 70 -10.11 6.20 2.95
CA THR A 70 -10.61 6.10 4.35
C THR A 70 -9.49 5.67 5.31
N ASP A 71 -9.81 5.38 6.57
CA ASP A 71 -8.85 4.77 7.53
C ASP A 71 -8.39 3.36 7.10
N ILE A 72 -9.14 2.69 6.21
CA ILE A 72 -8.59 1.68 5.29
C ILE A 72 -8.07 2.46 4.09
N ASP A 73 -6.80 2.25 3.72
CA ASP A 73 -6.10 3.09 2.75
C ASP A 73 -6.99 3.44 1.55
N ASN A 74 -7.69 2.46 0.94
CA ASN A 74 -8.67 2.72 -0.11
C ASN A 74 -9.93 1.85 -0.05
N VAL A 75 -11.10 2.48 -0.23
CA VAL A 75 -12.41 1.84 -0.47
C VAL A 75 -12.81 2.09 -1.92
N ILE A 76 -12.93 1.02 -2.70
CA ILE A 76 -13.22 1.15 -4.14
C ILE A 76 -14.72 1.06 -4.37
N ILE A 77 -15.30 2.11 -4.98
CA ILE A 77 -16.74 2.23 -5.19
C ILE A 77 -17.04 2.34 -6.70
N LYS A 78 -17.82 1.39 -7.21
CA LYS A 78 -18.28 1.41 -8.61
C LYS A 78 -19.79 1.20 -8.64
N ASN A 79 -20.50 2.08 -9.35
CA ASN A 79 -21.96 2.07 -9.44
C ASN A 79 -22.66 2.06 -8.06
N ASN A 80 -22.21 2.91 -7.13
CA ASN A 80 -22.71 3.01 -5.74
C ASN A 80 -22.59 1.71 -4.91
N GLN A 81 -21.73 0.77 -5.32
CA GLN A 81 -21.42 -0.44 -4.57
C GLN A 81 -19.94 -0.47 -4.21
N VAL A 82 -19.62 -0.89 -2.98
CA VAL A 82 -18.25 -1.19 -2.58
C VAL A 82 -17.82 -2.47 -3.31
N LYS A 83 -16.76 -2.37 -4.11
CA LYS A 83 -16.22 -3.49 -4.90
C LYS A 83 -15.05 -4.18 -4.22
N ALA A 84 -14.18 -3.40 -3.58
CA ALA A 84 -13.02 -3.94 -2.88
C ALA A 84 -12.53 -2.96 -1.80
N LEU A 85 -11.81 -3.51 -0.83
CA LEU A 85 -11.07 -2.76 0.18
C LEU A 85 -9.58 -3.03 -0.05
N PHE A 86 -8.76 -1.99 -0.10
CA PHE A 86 -7.31 -2.13 -0.28
C PHE A 86 -6.57 -1.52 0.91
N GLU A 87 -5.61 -2.27 1.44
CA GLU A 87 -4.53 -1.76 2.27
C GLU A 87 -3.26 -1.70 1.41
N LEU A 88 -2.69 -0.52 1.26
CA LEU A 88 -1.50 -0.30 0.45
C LEU A 88 -0.26 -0.23 1.33
N LYS A 89 0.83 -0.86 0.88
CA LYS A 89 2.12 -0.78 1.58
C LYS A 89 3.25 -0.66 0.57
N HIS A 90 4.19 0.26 0.82
CA HIS A 90 5.42 0.34 0.07
C HIS A 90 6.52 -0.48 0.75
N ARG A 91 7.33 -1.20 -0.02
CA ARG A 91 8.49 -1.99 0.41
C ARG A 91 9.64 -1.84 -0.58
N ASN A 92 10.86 -1.73 -0.05
CA ASN A 92 12.10 -1.67 -0.84
C ASN A 92 12.59 -3.07 -1.26
N GLU A 93 12.07 -4.13 -0.66
CA GLU A 93 12.50 -5.51 -0.89
C GLU A 93 11.30 -6.42 -1.04
N ASP A 94 11.43 -7.42 -1.91
CA ASP A 94 10.48 -8.53 -1.98
C ASP A 94 10.89 -9.56 -0.94
N TYR A 95 10.26 -9.59 0.24
CA TYR A 95 10.60 -10.48 1.36
C TYR A 95 10.52 -12.00 1.03
N LYS A 96 10.25 -12.36 -0.24
CA LYS A 96 10.22 -13.67 -0.94
C LYS A 96 9.35 -14.77 -0.33
N ARG A 97 9.14 -14.80 0.98
CA ARG A 97 8.43 -15.86 1.71
C ARG A 97 7.39 -15.34 2.67
N VAL A 98 7.69 -14.25 3.38
CA VAL A 98 6.79 -13.73 4.41
C VAL A 98 6.67 -12.22 4.34
N VAL A 99 5.49 -11.69 4.58
CA VAL A 99 5.30 -10.26 4.82
C VAL A 99 4.74 -10.02 6.21
N MET A 100 5.28 -9.02 6.89
CA MET A 100 4.84 -8.63 8.22
C MET A 100 3.95 -7.40 8.13
N VAL A 101 2.79 -7.50 8.79
CA VAL A 101 1.83 -6.40 8.95
C VAL A 101 1.63 -6.17 10.43
N ASN A 102 1.46 -4.92 10.85
CA ASN A 102 1.19 -4.62 12.26
C ASN A 102 -0.04 -5.40 12.75
N ALA A 103 0.08 -6.08 13.90
CA ALA A 103 -0.94 -6.98 14.40
C ALA A 103 -2.27 -6.25 14.69
N ARG A 104 -2.23 -5.00 15.15
CA ARG A 104 -3.44 -4.22 15.44
C ARG A 104 -4.19 -3.90 14.14
N GLN A 105 -3.48 -3.45 13.11
CA GLN A 105 -4.07 -3.19 11.79
C GLN A 105 -4.67 -4.48 11.21
N TYR A 106 -3.91 -5.58 11.24
CA TYR A 106 -4.41 -6.88 10.80
C TYR A 106 -5.72 -7.29 11.49
N MET A 107 -5.79 -7.16 12.81
CA MET A 107 -7.00 -7.52 13.56
C MET A 107 -8.20 -6.63 13.20
N THR A 108 -7.96 -5.34 12.94
CA THR A 108 -9.01 -4.43 12.42
C THR A 108 -9.50 -4.90 11.07
N HIS A 109 -8.62 -5.16 10.10
CA HIS A 109 -9.00 -5.59 8.75
C HIS A 109 -9.72 -6.94 8.77
N LYS A 110 -9.25 -7.89 9.59
CA LYS A 110 -9.89 -9.18 9.82
C LYS A 110 -11.31 -9.01 10.35
N ARG A 111 -11.52 -8.09 11.30
CA ARG A 111 -12.86 -7.80 11.85
C ARG A 111 -13.77 -7.20 10.78
N ILE A 112 -13.26 -6.29 9.95
CA ILE A 112 -14.03 -5.70 8.84
C ILE A 112 -14.50 -6.78 7.88
N CYS A 113 -13.60 -7.67 7.43
CA CYS A 113 -13.95 -8.78 6.54
C CYS A 113 -15.01 -9.72 7.14
N LYS A 114 -14.94 -10.00 8.46
CA LYS A 114 -15.97 -10.78 9.15
C LYS A 114 -17.31 -10.07 9.19
N LEU A 115 -17.32 -8.75 9.46
CA LEU A 115 -18.54 -7.96 9.53
C LEU A 115 -19.21 -7.79 8.17
N THR A 116 -18.44 -7.75 7.08
CA THR A 116 -18.97 -7.73 5.70
C THR A 116 -19.36 -9.12 5.20
N GLY A 117 -19.24 -10.17 6.03
CA GLY A 117 -19.51 -11.56 5.63
C GLY A 117 -18.59 -12.06 4.51
N ASN A 118 -17.41 -11.47 4.36
CA ASN A 118 -16.47 -11.70 3.25
C ASN A 118 -17.08 -11.46 1.86
N ILE A 119 -18.17 -10.67 1.77
CA ILE A 119 -18.82 -10.32 0.50
C ILE A 119 -17.97 -9.32 -0.29
N VAL A 120 -17.32 -8.41 0.43
CA VAL A 120 -16.40 -7.42 -0.16
C VAL A 120 -14.98 -7.93 0.04
N PRO A 121 -14.23 -8.22 -1.05
CA PRO A 121 -12.86 -8.69 -0.94
C PRO A 121 -11.96 -7.59 -0.38
N PHE A 122 -11.02 -8.00 0.46
CA PHE A 122 -10.02 -7.13 1.07
C PHE A 122 -8.64 -7.58 0.61
N TYR A 123 -7.86 -6.68 0.03
CA TYR A 123 -6.52 -7.00 -0.45
C TYR A 123 -5.46 -6.16 0.26
N TYR A 124 -4.37 -6.80 0.67
CA TYR A 124 -3.11 -6.12 0.88
C TYR A 124 -2.37 -6.02 -0.45
N ILE A 125 -1.97 -4.80 -0.82
CA ILE A 125 -1.24 -4.52 -2.04
C ILE A 125 0.11 -3.92 -1.66
N PHE A 126 1.17 -4.65 -1.96
CA PHE A 126 2.54 -4.25 -1.68
C PHE A 126 3.20 -3.75 -2.95
N LYS A 127 3.55 -2.47 -2.99
CA LYS A 127 4.43 -1.92 -4.02
C LYS A 127 5.88 -2.25 -3.67
N ILE A 128 6.57 -2.92 -4.58
CA ILE A 128 7.94 -3.44 -4.40
C ILE A 128 8.88 -2.68 -5.35
N GLU A 129 9.87 -2.01 -4.77
CA GLU A 129 10.94 -1.30 -5.48
C GLU A 129 12.30 -1.98 -5.26
N ASP A 130 12.34 -3.32 -5.34
CA ASP A 130 13.57 -4.12 -5.21
C ASP A 130 14.52 -3.87 -6.40
N PRO A 131 15.79 -3.48 -6.17
CA PRO A 131 16.75 -3.20 -7.23
C PRO A 131 17.06 -4.39 -8.15
N SER A 132 16.82 -5.62 -7.69
CA SER A 132 16.96 -6.83 -8.52
C SER A 132 15.89 -6.92 -9.62
N TYR A 133 14.80 -6.16 -9.49
CA TYR A 133 13.81 -6.00 -10.52
C TYR A 133 14.11 -4.75 -11.36
N TYR A 134 14.11 -4.90 -12.70
CA TYR A 134 14.30 -3.79 -13.64
C TYR A 134 13.20 -2.70 -13.57
N LYS A 135 12.07 -2.98 -12.90
CA LYS A 135 10.87 -2.11 -12.82
C LYS A 135 10.19 -2.30 -11.45
N CYS A 136 9.20 -1.46 -11.17
CA CYS A 136 8.30 -1.63 -10.03
C CYS A 136 7.43 -2.89 -10.17
N TRP A 137 7.28 -3.64 -9.09
CA TRP A 137 6.38 -4.79 -8.98
C TRP A 137 5.32 -4.58 -7.91
N TRP A 138 4.27 -5.38 -7.98
CA TRP A 138 3.11 -5.32 -7.09
C TRP A 138 2.82 -6.73 -6.59
N ARG A 139 2.83 -6.93 -5.28
CA ARG A 139 2.42 -8.18 -4.65
C ARG A 139 1.05 -8.04 -4.04
N ILE A 140 0.14 -8.93 -4.40
CA ILE A 140 -1.26 -8.92 -3.98
C ILE A 140 -1.51 -10.09 -3.06
N LEU A 141 -2.12 -9.81 -1.91
CA LEU A 141 -2.55 -10.82 -0.95
C LEU A 141 -4.00 -10.55 -0.56
N GLU A 142 -4.89 -11.45 -0.92
CA GLU A 142 -6.28 -11.41 -0.43
C GLU A 142 -6.33 -11.82 1.05
N LEU A 143 -7.04 -11.03 1.84
CA LEU A 143 -7.21 -11.28 3.27
C LEU A 143 -8.37 -12.26 3.48
N ASP A 144 -8.03 -13.51 3.79
CA ASP A 144 -8.99 -14.47 4.33
C ASP A 144 -9.15 -14.26 5.85
N PRO A 145 -10.36 -13.89 6.34
CA PRO A 145 -10.62 -13.70 7.77
C PRO A 145 -10.60 -15.00 8.60
N PHE A 146 -10.52 -16.17 7.96
CA PHE A 146 -10.43 -17.47 8.62
C PHE A 146 -9.01 -18.02 8.62
N ARG A 147 -8.12 -17.48 7.77
CA ARG A 147 -6.70 -17.82 7.74
C ARG A 147 -6.08 -17.65 9.13
N LYS A 148 -5.37 -18.70 9.55
CA LYS A 148 -4.49 -18.66 10.72
C LYS A 148 -3.20 -17.96 10.31
N VAL A 149 -2.75 -17.03 11.13
CA VAL A 149 -1.48 -16.32 10.95
C VAL A 149 -0.66 -16.46 12.21
N ASN A 150 0.66 -16.54 12.05
CA ASN A 150 1.57 -16.49 13.17
C ASN A 150 1.74 -15.03 13.61
N PHE A 151 2.00 -14.83 14.89
CA PHE A 151 2.34 -13.51 15.43
C PHE A 151 3.75 -13.52 15.99
N VAL A 152 4.50 -12.48 15.69
CA VAL A 152 5.86 -12.26 16.21
C VAL A 152 5.91 -10.91 16.91
N GLU A 153 6.72 -10.82 17.95
CA GLU A 153 6.98 -9.59 18.67
C GLU A 153 8.44 -9.18 18.40
N LEU A 154 8.63 -8.03 17.75
CA LEU A 154 9.96 -7.57 17.30
C LEU A 154 10.59 -6.53 18.25
N GLY A 155 9.86 -6.13 19.29
CA GLY A 155 10.28 -5.11 20.25
C GLY A 155 9.86 -5.46 21.68
N LYS A 156 10.10 -4.54 22.62
CA LYS A 156 9.84 -4.74 24.06
C LYS A 156 8.71 -3.86 24.59
N ASN A 157 8.11 -3.02 23.76
CA ASN A 157 7.20 -1.93 24.15
C ASN A 157 5.72 -2.25 23.87
N GLY A 158 5.35 -3.53 23.79
CA GLY A 158 3.96 -3.98 23.80
C GLY A 158 3.27 -3.95 22.43
N SER A 159 1.98 -3.58 22.39
CA SER A 159 1.06 -3.87 21.27
C SER A 159 1.44 -3.28 19.90
N ARG A 160 2.34 -2.30 19.84
CA ARG A 160 2.87 -1.72 18.59
C ARG A 160 3.97 -2.57 17.95
N ASP A 161 4.62 -3.43 18.75
CA ASP A 161 5.76 -4.25 18.33
C ASP A 161 5.34 -5.66 17.91
N LYS A 162 4.03 -5.93 17.89
CA LYS A 162 3.46 -7.21 17.44
C LYS A 162 3.08 -7.14 15.97
N TYR A 163 3.48 -8.17 15.23
CA TYR A 163 3.26 -8.29 13.80
C TYR A 163 2.58 -9.62 13.47
N ALA A 164 1.58 -9.57 12.60
CA ALA A 164 1.04 -10.74 11.93
C ALA A 164 1.98 -11.11 10.77
N VAL A 165 2.37 -12.38 10.71
CA VAL A 165 3.25 -12.93 9.66
C VAL A 165 2.38 -13.65 8.64
N PHE A 166 2.39 -13.13 7.42
CA PHE A 166 1.73 -13.74 6.28
C PHE A 166 2.74 -14.49 5.43
N GLU A 167 2.53 -15.78 5.25
CA GLU A 167 3.21 -16.56 4.22
C GLU A 167 2.69 -16.13 2.84
N LEU A 168 3.62 -15.98 1.90
CA LEU A 168 3.36 -15.42 0.57
C LEU A 168 3.02 -16.49 -0.48
N ASP A 169 2.83 -17.75 -0.06
CA ASP A 169 2.55 -18.88 -0.96
C ASP A 169 1.29 -18.66 -1.81
N ASP A 170 0.28 -18.01 -1.25
CA ASP A 170 -0.99 -17.68 -1.93
C ASP A 170 -1.02 -16.24 -2.49
N SER A 171 0.13 -15.55 -2.53
CA SER A 171 0.20 -14.18 -3.06
C SER A 171 0.57 -14.16 -4.53
N ILE A 172 0.09 -13.15 -5.25
CA ILE A 172 0.39 -12.97 -6.67
C ILE A 172 1.38 -11.82 -6.82
N LEU A 173 2.47 -12.04 -7.56
CA LEU A 173 3.45 -11.01 -7.89
C LEU A 173 3.26 -10.59 -9.36
N MET A 174 3.06 -9.30 -9.59
CA MET A 174 2.70 -8.73 -10.90
C MET A 174 3.57 -7.53 -11.23
N ASN A 175 3.93 -7.36 -12.50
CA ASN A 175 4.46 -6.09 -12.99
C ASN A 175 3.34 -5.04 -13.18
N GLU A 176 3.68 -3.80 -13.52
CA GLU A 176 2.69 -2.71 -13.67
C GLU A 176 1.58 -3.00 -14.70
N LEU A 177 1.89 -3.66 -15.83
CA LEU A 177 0.91 -3.97 -16.87
C LEU A 177 -0.07 -5.05 -16.42
N GLU A 178 0.46 -6.08 -15.75
CA GLU A 178 -0.32 -7.17 -15.16
C GLU A 178 -1.22 -6.64 -14.05
N PHE A 179 -0.67 -5.83 -13.14
CA PHE A 179 -1.43 -5.21 -12.06
C PHE A 179 -2.56 -4.33 -12.59
N THR A 180 -2.30 -3.55 -13.65
CA THR A 180 -3.33 -2.75 -14.31
C THR A 180 -4.44 -3.62 -14.91
N SER A 181 -4.09 -4.78 -15.46
CA SER A 181 -5.06 -5.73 -16.03
C SER A 181 -5.90 -6.39 -14.94
N TRP A 182 -5.26 -6.82 -13.85
CA TRP A 182 -5.93 -7.38 -12.68
C TRP A 182 -6.92 -6.40 -12.04
N LEU A 183 -6.53 -5.13 -11.86
CA LEU A 183 -7.44 -4.09 -11.37
C LEU A 183 -8.70 -3.93 -12.22
N ARG A 184 -8.63 -4.15 -13.54
CA ARG A 184 -9.82 -4.08 -14.42
C ARG A 184 -10.74 -5.29 -14.28
N GLU A 185 -10.18 -6.43 -13.90
CA GLU A 185 -10.93 -7.67 -13.73
C GLU A 185 -11.74 -7.63 -12.43
N ILE A 186 -11.12 -7.18 -11.33
CA ILE A 186 -11.75 -7.20 -10.01
C ILE A 186 -12.66 -5.99 -9.72
N LEU A 187 -12.60 -4.93 -10.54
CA LEU A 187 -13.40 -3.70 -10.36
C LEU A 187 -14.42 -3.48 -11.49
#